data_AF-K7FVY1-F1
#
_entry.id   AF-K7FVY1-F1
#
_cell.length_a   1.000
_cell.length_b   1.000
_cell.length_c   1.000
_cell.angle_alpha   90.00
_cell.angle_beta   90.00
_cell.angle_gamma   90.00
#
_symmetry.space_group_name_H-M   'P 1'
#
loop_
_entity.id
_entity.type
_entity.pdbx_description
1 polymer ?
#
loop_
_entity_poly.entity_id
_entity_poly.type
_entity_poly.pdbx_seq_one_letter_code
_entity_poly.pdbx_strand_id
1 'polypeptide(L)'
;MRDENESPVPCFLAGDHRANEQLGLTAMHTLWFREHNRLATELRALNPHWDGDTLYHEARKIVGAQMQHITYTHWLPKVLGEAGMKVLGEYKGYDPNVNAGILNAFATAAFRFGHTLINPILYRLNETFQPVRQGHVPLHKAFFSPFRITQEGGIDPLLRGLFGVPGKMRVPSELLNMELTEKLFSMAHSVSLDLAAINIQRGRDHGIPPYNDFRVFCNLTSSQEFEDLRNEIQNLEIREKLRSLYGTTKNIDLFPALMVEDLVPGTRVGPTLMCLLATQFRRLRDGDRFWYGNPGVFTPAQVTQIRQTSLARIICDNSDHVQQLQRDVFRVAPYPQGMVSCEEIPAVDLRMWQDCCEDCRTRGQFNALSQRFRSKRSPGFSYPEENPSKNNPAAPRNEEPSHSRSSQEGLESFVAHLEKTVLSLRKQVSALEGQLRWQQRRAGEYRWGKKTGETRRKR
;
A
#
# COMPACT_ATOMS: atom_id res chain seq x y z
N MET A 1 -12.27 8.15 -12.70
CA MET A 1 -13.55 7.93 -13.41
C MET A 1 -13.16 7.41 -14.79
N ARG A 2 -13.76 6.34 -15.30
CA ARG A 2 -13.27 5.62 -16.50
C ARG A 2 -13.87 6.24 -17.77
N ASP A 3 -13.14 6.22 -18.90
CA ASP A 3 -13.77 6.32 -20.22
C ASP A 3 -14.52 5.01 -20.56
N GLU A 4 -15.84 5.05 -20.51
CA GLU A 4 -16.72 3.90 -20.79
C GLU A 4 -16.62 3.42 -22.25
N ASN A 5 -16.02 4.21 -23.15
CA ASN A 5 -15.90 3.85 -24.55
C ASN A 5 -14.76 2.87 -24.85
N GLU A 6 -13.82 2.63 -23.93
CA GLU A 6 -12.64 1.79 -24.23
C GLU A 6 -12.85 0.28 -23.95
N SER A 7 -13.65 -0.09 -22.96
CA SER A 7 -13.95 -1.50 -22.65
C SER A 7 -15.07 -1.63 -21.61
N PRO A 8 -15.87 -2.70 -21.61
CA PRO A 8 -16.89 -2.95 -20.58
C PRO A 8 -16.35 -3.62 -19.30
N VAL A 9 -15.09 -4.06 -19.25
CA VAL A 9 -14.57 -4.87 -18.11
C VAL A 9 -14.40 -4.00 -16.85
N PRO A 10 -15.11 -4.24 -15.74
CA PRO A 10 -15.03 -3.41 -14.53
C PRO A 10 -13.70 -3.58 -13.78
N CYS A 11 -13.42 -2.66 -12.85
CA CYS A 11 -12.32 -2.80 -11.89
C CYS A 11 -12.50 -4.05 -11.01
N PHE A 12 -11.38 -4.70 -10.66
CA PHE A 12 -11.36 -5.78 -9.69
C PHE A 12 -11.62 -5.28 -8.27
N LEU A 13 -12.25 -6.11 -7.44
CA LEU A 13 -12.42 -5.85 -6.02
C LEU A 13 -11.26 -6.45 -5.23
N ALA A 14 -10.67 -5.68 -4.32
CA ALA A 14 -9.58 -6.13 -3.45
C ALA A 14 -9.65 -5.41 -2.10
N GLY A 15 -8.83 -5.85 -1.14
CA GLY A 15 -8.71 -5.23 0.19
C GLY A 15 -8.10 -3.82 0.18
N ASP A 16 -7.54 -3.36 -0.95
CA ASP A 16 -7.10 -1.98 -1.15
C ASP A 16 -7.78 -1.38 -2.40
N HIS A 17 -8.34 -0.18 -2.25
CA HIS A 17 -9.09 0.50 -3.31
C HIS A 17 -8.25 0.87 -4.55
N ARG A 18 -6.91 0.85 -4.44
CA ARG A 18 -5.97 1.20 -5.51
C ARG A 18 -5.48 -0.02 -6.28
N ALA A 19 -5.99 -1.23 -6.01
CA ALA A 19 -5.55 -2.46 -6.67
C ALA A 19 -5.68 -2.44 -8.22
N ASN A 20 -6.42 -1.49 -8.79
CA ASN A 20 -6.60 -1.30 -10.23
C ASN A 20 -5.83 -0.10 -10.78
N GLU A 21 -5.02 0.58 -9.96
CA GLU A 21 -4.32 1.79 -10.37
C GLU A 21 -3.48 1.53 -11.61
N GLN A 22 -2.66 0.47 -11.61
CA GLN A 22 -1.92 0.00 -12.78
C GLN A 22 -1.84 -1.54 -12.85
N LEU A 23 -1.70 -2.08 -14.05
CA LEU A 23 -1.83 -3.51 -14.33
C LEU A 23 -0.87 -4.45 -13.59
N GLY A 24 0.39 -4.05 -13.40
CA GLY A 24 1.37 -4.78 -12.59
C GLY A 24 0.97 -4.84 -11.11
N LEU A 25 0.32 -3.81 -10.58
CA LEU A 25 -0.23 -3.83 -9.21
C LEU A 25 -1.41 -4.79 -9.14
N THR A 26 -2.33 -4.74 -10.11
CA THR A 26 -3.43 -5.71 -10.19
C THR A 26 -2.90 -7.15 -10.29
N ALA A 27 -1.86 -7.39 -11.09
CA ALA A 27 -1.24 -8.71 -11.21
C ALA A 27 -0.70 -9.23 -9.86
N MET A 28 -0.04 -8.36 -9.08
CA MET A 28 0.44 -8.72 -7.74
C MET A 28 -0.72 -8.97 -6.76
N HIS A 29 -1.79 -8.20 -6.81
CA HIS A 29 -3.00 -8.46 -6.00
C HIS A 29 -3.62 -9.83 -6.34
N THR A 30 -3.74 -10.16 -7.61
CA THR A 30 -4.22 -11.47 -8.06
C THR A 30 -3.31 -12.60 -7.58
N LEU A 31 -1.99 -12.41 -7.63
CA LEU A 31 -1.02 -13.39 -7.15
C LEU A 31 -1.20 -13.72 -5.65
N TRP A 32 -1.29 -12.69 -4.81
CA TRP A 32 -1.49 -12.87 -3.36
C TRP A 32 -2.87 -13.41 -3.00
N PHE A 33 -3.90 -13.08 -3.79
CA PHE A 33 -5.22 -13.68 -3.65
C PHE A 33 -5.20 -15.18 -3.97
N ARG A 34 -4.53 -15.59 -5.06
CA ARG A 34 -4.34 -17.00 -5.41
C ARG A 34 -3.58 -17.75 -4.31
N GLU A 35 -2.53 -17.15 -3.75
CA GLU A 35 -1.75 -17.79 -2.68
C GLU A 35 -2.60 -18.06 -1.44
N HIS A 36 -3.47 -17.13 -1.05
CA HIS A 36 -4.39 -17.34 0.06
C HIS A 36 -5.29 -18.58 -0.17
N ASN A 37 -5.86 -18.71 -1.38
CA ASN A 37 -6.74 -19.83 -1.70
C ASN A 37 -5.98 -21.17 -1.82
N ARG A 38 -4.75 -21.14 -2.36
CA ARG A 38 -3.87 -22.32 -2.41
C ARG A 38 -3.59 -22.83 -1.00
N LEU A 39 -3.15 -21.94 -0.10
CA LEU A 39 -2.90 -22.26 1.30
C LEU A 39 -4.16 -22.80 2.00
N ALA A 40 -5.31 -22.15 1.83
CA ALA A 40 -6.57 -22.62 2.43
C ALA A 40 -6.96 -24.02 1.93
N THR A 41 -6.75 -24.32 0.64
CA THR A 41 -7.04 -25.62 0.04
C THR A 41 -6.13 -26.71 0.60
N GLU A 42 -4.83 -26.45 0.68
CA GLU A 42 -3.86 -27.42 1.23
C GLU A 42 -4.04 -27.63 2.73
N LEU A 43 -4.30 -26.57 3.50
CA LEU A 43 -4.63 -26.67 4.92
C LEU A 43 -5.91 -27.47 5.17
N ARG A 44 -6.92 -27.35 4.31
CA ARG A 44 -8.15 -28.17 4.40
C ARG A 44 -7.85 -29.64 4.18
N ALA A 45 -6.95 -29.97 3.26
CA ALA A 45 -6.55 -31.35 3.00
C ALA A 45 -5.78 -31.95 4.19
N LEU A 46 -4.90 -31.16 4.83
CA LEU A 46 -4.15 -31.57 6.02
C LEU A 46 -5.02 -31.65 7.27
N ASN A 47 -5.99 -30.74 7.40
CA ASN A 47 -6.86 -30.59 8.56
C ASN A 47 -8.35 -30.64 8.17
N PRO A 48 -8.91 -31.82 7.82
CA PRO A 48 -10.31 -31.94 7.40
C PRO A 48 -11.35 -31.55 8.47
N HIS A 49 -10.92 -31.38 9.71
CA HIS A 49 -11.75 -30.97 10.85
C HIS A 49 -11.83 -29.44 11.03
N TRP A 50 -10.98 -28.65 10.36
CA TRP A 50 -11.05 -27.19 10.42
C TRP A 50 -12.24 -26.65 9.64
N ASP A 51 -12.92 -25.66 10.23
CA ASP A 51 -14.01 -24.92 9.58
C ASP A 51 -13.47 -23.79 8.67
N GLY A 52 -14.39 -23.12 7.98
CA GLY A 52 -14.06 -22.07 7.03
C GLY A 52 -13.32 -20.88 7.67
N ASP A 53 -13.71 -20.48 8.89
CA ASP A 53 -13.09 -19.36 9.60
C ASP A 53 -11.66 -19.68 10.01
N THR A 54 -11.41 -20.89 10.51
CA THR A 54 -10.06 -21.36 10.85
C THR A 54 -9.17 -21.40 9.62
N LEU A 55 -9.65 -21.96 8.50
CA LEU A 55 -8.92 -22.02 7.25
C LEU A 55 -8.57 -20.62 6.72
N TYR A 56 -9.55 -19.71 6.72
CA TYR A 56 -9.35 -18.33 6.30
C TYR A 56 -8.28 -17.64 7.17
N HIS A 57 -8.40 -17.74 8.49
CA HIS A 57 -7.49 -17.06 9.39
C HIS A 57 -6.07 -17.62 9.37
N GLU A 58 -5.89 -18.94 9.29
CA GLU A 58 -4.56 -19.55 9.18
C GLU A 58 -3.91 -19.21 7.83
N ALA A 59 -4.64 -19.32 6.71
CA ALA A 59 -4.13 -18.91 5.40
C ALA A 59 -3.77 -17.41 5.37
N ARG A 60 -4.63 -16.53 5.90
CA ARG A 60 -4.36 -15.09 6.04
C ARG A 60 -3.10 -14.82 6.86
N LYS A 61 -2.92 -15.54 7.97
CA LYS A 61 -1.78 -15.39 8.87
C LYS A 61 -0.48 -15.82 8.19
N ILE A 62 -0.50 -16.92 7.43
CA ILE A 62 0.66 -17.37 6.63
C ILE A 62 0.99 -16.35 5.54
N VAL A 63 0.02 -15.87 4.76
CA VAL A 63 0.26 -14.82 3.73
C VAL A 63 0.88 -13.57 4.36
N GLY A 64 0.37 -13.11 5.51
CA GLY A 64 0.95 -11.99 6.24
C GLY A 64 2.42 -12.22 6.61
N ALA A 65 2.74 -13.42 7.10
CA ALA A 65 4.10 -13.82 7.45
C ALA A 65 5.03 -13.91 6.23
N GLN A 66 4.54 -14.46 5.11
CA GLN A 66 5.27 -14.51 3.83
C GLN A 66 5.61 -13.10 3.34
N MET A 67 4.64 -12.18 3.36
CA MET A 67 4.86 -10.77 2.99
C MET A 67 5.87 -10.10 3.92
N GLN A 68 5.74 -10.26 5.25
CA GLN A 68 6.71 -9.74 6.21
C GLN A 68 8.13 -10.27 5.95
N HIS A 69 8.28 -11.58 5.75
CA HIS A 69 9.59 -12.18 5.51
C HIS A 69 10.21 -11.66 4.20
N ILE A 70 9.47 -11.67 3.10
CA ILE A 70 9.96 -11.16 1.80
C ILE A 70 10.34 -9.68 1.91
N THR A 71 9.52 -8.85 2.55
CA THR A 71 9.82 -7.42 2.70
C THR A 71 11.11 -7.18 3.46
N TYR A 72 11.31 -7.85 4.61
CA TYR A 72 12.45 -7.57 5.49
C TYR A 72 13.74 -8.30 5.12
N THR A 73 13.64 -9.49 4.54
CA THR A 73 14.81 -10.31 4.23
C THR A 73 15.22 -10.19 2.76
N HIS A 74 14.29 -9.97 1.83
CA HIS A 74 14.61 -9.94 0.41
C HIS A 74 14.62 -8.52 -0.14
N TRP A 75 13.55 -7.74 0.07
CA TRP A 75 13.40 -6.42 -0.57
C TRP A 75 14.18 -5.31 0.14
N LEU A 76 14.02 -5.15 1.46
CA LEU A 76 14.67 -4.07 2.22
C LEU A 76 16.20 -4.05 2.04
N PRO A 77 16.92 -5.18 2.07
CA PRO A 77 18.37 -5.17 1.82
C PRO A 77 18.77 -4.66 0.43
N LYS A 78 17.90 -4.79 -0.60
CA LYS A 78 18.19 -4.24 -1.94
C LYS A 78 18.01 -2.73 -2.00
N VAL A 79 17.14 -2.18 -1.15
CA VAL A 79 16.84 -0.74 -1.08
C VAL A 79 17.81 -0.04 -0.15
N LEU A 80 17.97 -0.56 1.06
CA LEU A 80 18.72 0.05 2.16
C LEU A 80 20.22 -0.32 2.14
N GLY A 81 20.62 -1.37 1.42
CA GLY A 81 21.97 -1.89 1.44
C GLY A 81 22.43 -2.32 2.84
N GLU A 82 23.71 -2.67 2.97
CA GLU A 82 24.29 -3.05 4.27
C GLU A 82 24.20 -1.91 5.29
N ALA A 83 24.49 -0.68 4.85
CA ALA A 83 24.47 0.52 5.70
C ALA A 83 23.08 0.75 6.32
N GLY A 84 22.01 0.74 5.53
CA GLY A 84 20.67 0.97 6.06
C GLY A 84 20.11 -0.24 6.82
N MET A 85 20.51 -1.47 6.47
CA MET A 85 20.17 -2.65 7.29
C MET A 85 20.83 -2.61 8.66
N LYS A 86 22.06 -2.06 8.78
CA LYS A 86 22.71 -1.80 10.07
C LYS A 86 21.95 -0.76 10.90
N VAL A 87 21.40 0.29 10.27
CA VAL A 87 20.55 1.28 10.95
C VAL A 87 19.22 0.67 11.42
N LEU A 88 18.60 -0.19 10.60
CA LEU A 88 17.38 -0.92 10.96
C LEU A 88 17.63 -1.87 12.13
N GLY A 89 18.78 -2.56 12.13
CA GLY A 89 19.22 -3.45 13.20
C GLY A 89 18.46 -4.78 13.24
N GLU A 90 18.93 -5.70 14.07
CA GLU A 90 18.28 -7.00 14.27
C GLU A 90 17.00 -6.90 15.09
N TYR A 91 16.12 -7.89 14.95
CA TYR A 91 14.90 -7.99 15.75
C TYR A 91 15.23 -8.46 17.16
N LYS A 92 14.80 -7.69 18.18
CA LYS A 92 15.07 -7.99 19.60
C LYS A 92 13.85 -8.50 20.37
N GLY A 93 12.73 -8.71 19.69
CA GLY A 93 11.45 -9.03 20.30
C GLY A 93 10.44 -7.89 20.18
N TYR A 94 9.18 -8.20 20.48
CA TYR A 94 8.09 -7.24 20.48
C TYR A 94 8.22 -6.27 21.68
N ASP A 95 8.14 -4.96 21.41
CA ASP A 95 8.09 -3.92 22.43
C ASP A 95 6.72 -3.20 22.37
N PRO A 96 5.86 -3.35 23.39
CA PRO A 96 4.55 -2.71 23.43
C PRO A 96 4.61 -1.18 23.54
N ASN A 97 5.76 -0.58 23.86
CA ASN A 97 5.94 0.87 23.92
C ASN A 97 6.28 1.49 22.56
N VAL A 98 6.58 0.67 21.54
CA VAL A 98 6.84 1.15 20.19
C VAL A 98 5.52 1.41 19.48
N ASN A 99 5.29 2.67 19.09
CA ASN A 99 4.17 3.03 18.24
C ASN A 99 4.44 2.61 16.79
N ALA A 100 3.78 1.53 16.36
CA ALA A 100 3.82 0.96 15.00
C ALA A 100 2.97 1.71 13.95
N GLY A 101 2.38 2.85 14.30
CA GLY A 101 1.68 3.70 13.35
C GLY A 101 2.57 4.17 12.19
N ILE A 102 1.97 4.33 11.02
CA ILE A 102 2.65 4.91 9.86
C ILE A 102 2.84 6.41 10.11
N LEU A 103 4.09 6.86 10.07
CA LEU A 103 4.43 8.27 10.16
C LEU A 103 3.87 9.01 8.95
N ASN A 104 3.29 10.19 9.19
CA ASN A 104 2.73 11.02 8.12
C ASN A 104 3.77 11.28 7.02
N ALA A 105 4.98 11.70 7.40
CA ALA A 105 6.10 11.93 6.48
C ALA A 105 6.56 10.66 5.71
N PHE A 106 6.37 9.47 6.27
CA PHE A 106 6.65 8.23 5.56
C PHE A 106 5.65 8.00 4.42
N ALA A 107 4.35 8.14 4.70
CA ALA A 107 3.29 7.90 3.72
C ALA A 107 3.20 9.00 2.64
N THR A 108 3.50 10.25 3.00
CA THR A 108 3.34 11.40 2.10
C THR A 108 4.58 11.71 1.29
N ALA A 109 5.77 11.39 1.79
CA ALA A 109 7.04 11.72 1.12
C ALA A 109 8.00 10.53 1.00
N ALA A 110 8.44 9.95 2.12
CA ALA A 110 9.59 9.02 2.09
C ALA A 110 9.32 7.76 1.24
N PHE A 111 8.20 7.08 1.47
CA PHE A 111 7.87 5.84 0.73
C PHE A 111 7.43 6.08 -0.71
N ARG A 112 7.33 7.35 -1.14
CA ARG A 112 7.07 7.74 -2.53
C ARG A 112 8.32 7.74 -3.40
N PHE A 113 9.49 7.41 -2.85
CA PHE A 113 10.71 7.21 -3.65
C PHE A 113 10.53 6.15 -4.75
N GLY A 114 9.60 5.21 -4.56
CA GLY A 114 9.21 4.25 -5.58
C GLY A 114 8.81 4.89 -6.91
N HIS A 115 8.28 6.13 -6.90
CA HIS A 115 7.94 6.85 -8.13
C HIS A 115 9.15 7.13 -9.03
N THR A 116 10.37 7.22 -8.48
CA THR A 116 11.58 7.40 -9.29
C THR A 116 12.05 6.11 -9.98
N LEU A 117 11.46 4.97 -9.60
CA LEU A 117 11.83 3.62 -10.07
C LEU A 117 10.87 3.10 -11.15
N ILE A 118 9.82 3.84 -11.47
CA ILE A 118 8.78 3.44 -12.41
C ILE A 118 9.28 3.63 -13.85
N ASN A 119 9.20 2.55 -14.64
CA ASN A 119 9.45 2.58 -16.07
C ASN A 119 8.29 3.27 -16.82
N PRO A 120 8.56 3.98 -17.93
CA PRO A 120 7.52 4.57 -18.77
C PRO A 120 6.72 3.53 -19.57
N ILE A 121 7.19 2.28 -19.61
CA ILE A 121 6.59 1.18 -20.33
C ILE A 121 6.41 0.02 -19.36
N LEU A 122 5.21 -0.57 -19.37
CA LEU A 122 4.93 -1.84 -18.72
C LEU A 122 5.22 -2.98 -19.70
N TYR A 123 6.26 -3.73 -19.39
CA TYR A 123 6.75 -4.83 -20.21
C TYR A 123 5.85 -6.06 -20.03
N ARG A 124 5.61 -6.76 -21.14
CA ARG A 124 4.81 -7.98 -21.21
C ARG A 124 5.55 -9.02 -22.02
N LEU A 125 5.94 -10.11 -21.37
CA LEU A 125 6.84 -11.11 -21.95
C LEU A 125 6.18 -12.50 -22.01
N ASN A 126 6.43 -13.22 -23.09
CA ASN A 126 6.03 -14.62 -23.24
C ASN A 126 7.01 -15.55 -22.49
N GLU A 127 6.82 -16.86 -22.62
CA GLU A 127 7.63 -17.90 -21.97
C GLU A 127 9.12 -17.87 -22.33
N THR A 128 9.47 -17.36 -23.52
CA THR A 128 10.86 -17.22 -23.98
C THR A 128 11.43 -15.82 -23.74
N PHE A 129 10.79 -15.04 -22.85
CA PHE A 129 11.17 -13.66 -22.50
C PHE A 129 11.19 -12.69 -23.70
N GLN A 130 10.42 -13.00 -24.74
CA GLN A 130 10.17 -12.10 -25.87
C GLN A 130 8.85 -11.33 -25.67
N PRO A 131 8.66 -10.17 -26.31
CA PRO A 131 7.39 -9.46 -26.26
C PRO A 131 6.22 -10.34 -26.70
N VAL A 132 5.10 -10.29 -25.96
CA VAL A 132 3.84 -10.93 -26.40
C VAL A 132 3.30 -10.26 -27.66
N ARG A 133 2.40 -10.95 -28.38
CA ARG A 133 1.80 -10.45 -29.64
C ARG A 133 1.16 -9.06 -29.49
N GLN A 134 0.56 -8.77 -28.34
CA GLN A 134 -0.07 -7.49 -28.03
C GLN A 134 0.95 -6.37 -27.72
N GLY A 135 2.25 -6.69 -27.66
CA GLY A 135 3.34 -5.74 -27.40
C GLY A 135 3.42 -5.29 -25.94
N HIS A 136 4.27 -4.32 -25.66
CA HIS A 136 4.32 -3.65 -24.36
C HIS A 136 3.27 -2.54 -24.25
N VAL A 137 3.00 -2.05 -23.03
CA VAL A 137 1.98 -1.01 -22.79
C VAL A 137 2.65 0.25 -22.27
N PRO A 138 2.49 1.42 -22.92
CA PRO A 138 2.87 2.70 -22.31
C PRO A 138 2.14 2.90 -20.98
N LEU A 139 2.82 3.39 -19.95
CA LEU A 139 2.27 3.41 -18.59
C LEU A 139 0.94 4.16 -18.49
N HIS A 140 0.77 5.29 -19.19
CA HIS A 140 -0.51 6.02 -19.20
C HIS A 140 -1.71 5.18 -19.65
N LYS A 141 -1.49 4.16 -20.51
CA LYS A 141 -2.53 3.22 -20.98
C LYS A 141 -2.71 2.00 -20.08
N ALA A 142 -1.79 1.78 -19.14
CA ALA A 142 -1.90 0.73 -18.14
C ALA A 142 -2.73 1.16 -16.92
N PHE A 143 -2.97 2.46 -16.75
CA PHE A 143 -3.76 2.94 -15.62
C PHE A 143 -5.24 2.58 -15.76
N PHE A 144 -5.82 1.95 -14.73
CA PHE A 144 -7.24 1.58 -14.67
C PHE A 144 -7.76 0.76 -15.88
N SER A 145 -6.90 -0.11 -16.44
CA SER A 145 -7.16 -0.88 -17.67
C SER A 145 -7.32 -2.40 -17.45
N PRO A 146 -8.18 -2.89 -16.53
CA PRO A 146 -8.25 -4.31 -16.14
C PRO A 146 -8.58 -5.26 -17.30
N PHE A 147 -9.21 -4.74 -18.36
CA PHE A 147 -9.51 -5.51 -19.57
C PHE A 147 -8.28 -6.18 -20.20
N ARG A 148 -7.10 -5.55 -20.10
CA ARG A 148 -5.85 -6.11 -20.62
C ARG A 148 -5.46 -7.40 -19.91
N ILE A 149 -5.77 -7.55 -18.62
CA ILE A 149 -5.55 -8.82 -17.91
C ILE A 149 -6.53 -9.87 -18.44
N THR A 150 -7.81 -9.55 -18.54
CA THR A 150 -8.85 -10.53 -18.92
C THR A 150 -8.80 -10.95 -20.40
N GLN A 151 -8.29 -10.09 -21.28
CA GLN A 151 -8.39 -10.25 -22.75
C GLN A 151 -7.02 -10.32 -23.44
N GLU A 152 -5.92 -9.94 -22.79
CA GLU A 152 -4.58 -9.85 -23.40
C GLU A 152 -3.53 -10.73 -22.69
N GLY A 153 -3.94 -11.92 -22.20
CA GLY A 153 -3.01 -12.97 -21.76
C GLY A 153 -2.82 -13.14 -20.25
N GLY A 154 -3.73 -12.61 -19.43
CA GLY A 154 -3.69 -12.83 -17.98
C GLY A 154 -2.58 -12.05 -17.26
N ILE A 155 -2.14 -12.58 -16.12
CA ILE A 155 -1.11 -11.94 -15.28
C ILE A 155 0.31 -12.39 -15.61
N ASP A 156 0.50 -13.58 -16.20
CA ASP A 156 1.84 -14.15 -16.41
C ASP A 156 2.76 -13.27 -17.27
N PRO A 157 2.30 -12.67 -18.40
CA PRO A 157 3.17 -11.78 -19.17
C PRO A 157 3.62 -10.55 -18.39
N LEU A 158 2.75 -10.04 -17.52
CA LEU A 158 3.05 -8.90 -16.65
C LEU A 158 4.05 -9.31 -15.58
N LEU A 159 3.87 -10.47 -14.95
CA LEU A 159 4.80 -11.01 -13.96
C LEU A 159 6.19 -11.21 -14.57
N ARG A 160 6.28 -11.87 -15.74
CA ARG A 160 7.57 -12.01 -16.47
C ARG A 160 8.18 -10.66 -16.79
N GLY A 161 7.40 -9.65 -17.13
CA GLY A 161 7.88 -8.28 -17.30
C GLY A 161 8.44 -7.67 -16.00
N LEU A 162 7.78 -7.89 -14.86
CA LEU A 162 8.19 -7.34 -13.56
C LEU A 162 9.51 -7.94 -13.04
N PHE A 163 9.73 -9.25 -13.20
CA PHE A 163 10.98 -9.89 -12.75
C PHE A 163 12.04 -10.02 -13.86
N GLY A 164 11.64 -9.96 -15.14
CA GLY A 164 12.52 -10.14 -16.29
C GLY A 164 13.17 -8.86 -16.82
N VAL A 165 12.67 -7.68 -16.45
CA VAL A 165 13.17 -6.39 -16.97
C VAL A 165 13.68 -5.51 -15.81
N PRO A 166 14.82 -4.81 -15.98
CA PRO A 166 15.29 -3.88 -14.96
C PRO A 166 14.30 -2.72 -14.74
N GLY A 167 14.08 -2.38 -13.47
CA GLY A 167 13.39 -1.15 -13.08
C GLY A 167 14.20 0.09 -13.47
N LYS A 168 13.51 1.23 -13.58
CA LYS A 168 14.18 2.51 -13.83
C LYS A 168 15.18 2.79 -12.71
N MET A 169 16.40 3.17 -13.09
CA MET A 169 17.38 3.63 -12.12
C MET A 169 17.01 5.04 -11.63
N ARG A 170 17.13 5.27 -10.32
CA ARG A 170 17.05 6.62 -9.76
C ARG A 170 18.32 7.39 -10.10
N VAL A 171 18.15 8.49 -10.81
CA VAL A 171 19.23 9.43 -11.15
C VAL A 171 18.76 10.83 -10.73
N PRO A 172 19.52 11.59 -9.91
CA PRO A 172 19.09 12.89 -9.41
C PRO A 172 18.71 13.92 -10.48
N SER A 173 19.30 13.83 -11.68
CA SER A 173 18.97 14.69 -12.83
C SER A 173 17.73 14.25 -13.61
N GLU A 174 17.26 13.01 -13.43
CA GLU A 174 16.13 12.40 -14.16
C GLU A 174 15.23 11.63 -13.19
N LEU A 175 14.51 12.37 -12.35
CA LEU A 175 13.74 11.78 -11.24
C LEU A 175 12.54 10.96 -11.73
N LEU A 176 11.56 11.61 -12.35
CA LEU A 176 10.32 10.99 -12.84
C LEU A 176 10.24 11.13 -14.35
N ASN A 177 9.69 10.11 -15.01
CA ASN A 177 9.49 10.11 -16.45
C ASN A 177 8.17 10.82 -16.83
N MET A 178 8.04 11.23 -18.10
CA MET A 178 6.89 12.02 -18.58
C MET A 178 5.54 11.29 -18.50
N GLU A 179 5.52 9.96 -18.39
CA GLU A 179 4.26 9.23 -18.18
C GLU A 179 3.65 9.52 -16.81
N LEU A 180 4.47 9.97 -15.85
CA LEU A 180 4.06 10.36 -14.51
C LEU A 180 3.92 11.87 -14.31
N THR A 181 4.62 12.70 -15.07
CA THR A 181 4.55 14.17 -14.92
C THR A 181 3.61 14.84 -15.92
N GLU A 182 3.47 14.28 -17.13
CA GLU A 182 2.68 14.91 -18.22
C GLU A 182 1.43 14.11 -18.62
N LYS A 183 1.37 12.82 -18.26
CA LYS A 183 0.32 11.90 -18.71
C LYS A 183 -0.33 11.09 -17.59
N LEU A 184 -0.10 11.45 -16.33
CA LEU A 184 -0.66 10.69 -15.22
C LEU A 184 -2.18 10.67 -15.33
N PHE A 185 -2.74 9.46 -15.39
CA PHE A 185 -4.18 9.22 -15.51
C PHE A 185 -4.88 9.95 -16.66
N SER A 186 -4.19 10.19 -17.77
CA SER A 186 -4.77 10.83 -18.96
C SER A 186 -5.97 10.06 -19.54
N MET A 187 -6.08 8.76 -19.25
CA MET A 187 -7.20 7.90 -19.66
C MET A 187 -8.39 7.93 -18.68
N ALA A 188 -8.19 8.47 -17.46
CA ALA A 188 -9.19 8.47 -16.39
C ALA A 188 -9.59 9.89 -15.92
N HIS A 189 -8.96 10.92 -16.48
CA HIS A 189 -9.25 12.33 -16.20
C HIS A 189 -9.24 13.13 -17.50
N SER A 190 -10.05 14.18 -17.55
CA SER A 190 -10.11 15.11 -18.69
C SER A 190 -8.84 15.94 -18.87
N VAL A 191 -8.01 16.01 -17.84
CA VAL A 191 -6.71 16.69 -17.84
C VAL A 191 -5.69 15.74 -17.23
N SER A 192 -4.58 15.54 -17.93
CA SER A 192 -3.44 14.79 -17.40
C SER A 192 -2.92 15.46 -16.13
N LEU A 193 -2.52 14.63 -15.16
CA LEU A 193 -1.98 15.10 -13.90
C LEU A 193 -0.44 15.00 -13.89
N ASP A 194 0.17 15.68 -12.92
CA ASP A 194 1.60 15.59 -12.60
C ASP A 194 1.79 14.97 -11.21
N LEU A 195 2.35 13.77 -11.16
CA LEU A 195 2.60 13.04 -9.91
C LEU A 195 3.63 13.74 -9.02
N ALA A 196 4.65 14.37 -9.60
CA ALA A 196 5.66 15.10 -8.83
C ALA A 196 5.03 16.32 -8.16
N ALA A 197 4.27 17.11 -8.92
CA ALA A 197 3.55 18.27 -8.39
C ALA A 197 2.53 17.85 -7.32
N ILE A 198 1.80 16.76 -7.53
CA ILE A 198 0.87 16.20 -6.53
C ILE A 198 1.62 15.80 -5.26
N ASN A 199 2.80 15.17 -5.33
CA ASN A 199 3.56 14.78 -4.14
C ASN A 199 4.01 16.00 -3.33
N ILE A 200 4.50 17.04 -4.02
CA ILE A 200 4.89 18.30 -3.39
C ILE A 200 3.68 18.95 -2.72
N GLN A 201 2.59 19.12 -3.46
CA GLN A 201 1.38 19.74 -2.94
C GLN A 201 0.75 18.92 -1.79
N ARG A 202 0.84 17.59 -1.84
CA ARG A 202 0.39 16.69 -0.77
C ARG A 202 1.22 16.83 0.49
N GLY A 203 2.53 17.05 0.35
CA GLY A 203 3.40 17.36 1.49
C GLY A 203 2.93 18.62 2.22
N ARG A 204 2.59 19.67 1.47
CA ARG A 204 2.09 20.94 2.01
C ARG A 204 0.71 20.80 2.65
N ASP A 205 -0.20 20.09 1.97
CA ASP A 205 -1.55 19.74 2.47
C ASP A 205 -1.48 19.03 3.82
N HIS A 206 -0.55 18.09 3.97
CA HIS A 206 -0.36 17.33 5.21
C HIS A 206 0.45 18.06 6.29
N GLY A 207 0.86 19.32 6.06
CA GLY A 207 1.67 20.09 6.98
C GLY A 207 3.00 19.41 7.31
N ILE A 208 3.62 18.75 6.32
CA ILE A 208 4.89 18.05 6.53
C ILE A 208 5.99 19.09 6.79
N PRO A 209 6.77 18.96 7.87
CA PRO A 209 7.88 19.86 8.14
C PRO A 209 8.89 19.92 6.98
N PRO A 210 9.64 21.02 6.85
CA PRO A 210 10.66 21.14 5.82
C PRO A 210 11.76 20.08 5.94
N TYR A 211 12.45 19.83 4.83
CA TYR A 211 13.56 18.89 4.75
C TYR A 211 14.60 19.06 5.88
N ASN A 212 14.90 20.29 6.27
CA ASN A 212 15.91 20.59 7.28
C ASN A 212 15.58 20.01 8.66
N ASP A 213 14.30 19.94 9.03
CA ASP A 213 13.85 19.37 10.30
C ASP A 213 14.08 17.86 10.32
N PHE A 214 13.91 17.20 9.17
CA PHE A 214 14.18 15.78 9.02
C PHE A 214 15.68 15.47 8.95
N ARG A 215 16.51 16.39 8.46
CA ARG A 215 17.97 16.27 8.60
C ARG A 215 18.36 16.21 10.07
N VAL A 216 17.87 17.15 10.89
CA VAL A 216 18.14 17.18 12.33
C VAL A 216 17.60 15.91 13.02
N PHE A 217 16.38 15.50 12.69
CA PHE A 217 15.81 14.23 13.19
C PHE A 217 16.71 13.02 12.87
N CYS A 218 17.35 13.03 11.71
CA CYS A 218 18.25 11.98 11.25
C CYS A 218 19.72 12.19 11.66
N ASN A 219 19.99 13.05 12.65
CA ASN A 219 21.34 13.39 13.14
C ASN A 219 22.27 13.94 12.05
N LEU A 220 21.71 14.60 11.03
CA LEU A 220 22.45 15.36 10.04
C LEU A 220 22.46 16.85 10.42
N THR A 221 23.48 17.57 9.96
CA THR A 221 23.61 19.00 10.23
C THR A 221 22.48 19.78 9.57
N SER A 222 21.86 20.68 10.34
CA SER A 222 20.90 21.65 9.82
C SER A 222 21.60 22.61 8.86
N SER A 223 21.13 22.69 7.62
CA SER A 223 21.69 23.61 6.63
C SER A 223 21.15 25.02 6.84
N GLN A 224 22.05 26.01 6.79
CA GLN A 224 21.68 27.43 6.75
C GLN A 224 21.76 27.96 5.31
N GLU A 225 22.74 27.47 4.55
CA GLU A 225 22.97 27.83 3.16
C GLU A 225 22.90 26.61 2.24
N PHE A 226 22.64 26.83 0.94
CA PHE A 226 22.59 25.73 -0.03
C PHE A 226 23.95 25.03 -0.22
N GLU A 227 25.05 25.71 0.11
CA GLU A 227 26.39 25.11 0.09
C GLU A 227 26.60 24.07 1.21
N ASP A 228 25.86 24.18 2.32
CA ASP A 228 25.92 23.19 3.42
C ASP A 228 25.38 21.82 2.98
N LEU A 229 24.59 21.78 1.90
CA LEU A 229 24.01 20.57 1.33
C LEU A 229 24.97 19.82 0.39
N ARG A 230 26.19 20.31 0.15
CA ARG A 230 27.13 19.74 -0.85
C ARG A 230 27.51 18.27 -0.63
N ASN A 231 27.37 17.76 0.60
CA ASN A 231 27.70 16.38 0.92
C ASN A 231 26.55 15.42 0.54
N GLU A 232 25.31 15.86 0.73
CA GLU A 232 24.12 15.06 0.42
C GLU A 232 23.59 15.32 -0.99
N ILE A 233 23.86 16.50 -1.57
CA ILE A 233 23.48 16.89 -2.92
C ILE A 233 24.74 17.47 -3.60
N GLN A 234 25.56 16.59 -4.17
CA GLN A 234 26.86 16.93 -4.74
C GLN A 234 26.72 17.82 -5.98
N ASN A 235 25.69 17.58 -6.79
CA ASN A 235 25.46 18.32 -8.02
C ASN A 235 25.12 19.79 -7.74
N LEU A 236 26.02 20.69 -8.16
CA LEU A 236 25.88 22.13 -7.97
C LEU A 236 24.63 22.69 -8.69
N GLU A 237 24.33 22.22 -9.91
CA GLU A 237 23.18 22.70 -10.68
C GLU A 237 21.86 22.39 -9.95
N ILE A 238 21.76 21.24 -9.29
CA ILE A 238 20.59 20.88 -8.48
C ILE A 238 20.47 21.82 -7.28
N ARG A 239 21.57 22.08 -6.56
CA ARG A 239 21.56 23.01 -5.41
C ARG A 239 21.18 24.42 -5.82
N GLU A 240 21.66 24.87 -6.98
CA GLU A 240 21.31 26.16 -7.57
C GLU A 240 19.84 26.26 -7.98
N LYS A 241 19.28 25.21 -8.57
CA LYS A 241 17.83 25.12 -8.86
C LYS A 241 17.00 25.18 -7.58
N LEU A 242 17.38 24.44 -6.54
CA LEU A 242 16.72 24.49 -5.24
C LEU A 242 16.79 25.90 -4.64
N ARG A 243 17.93 26.59 -4.76
CA ARG A 243 18.10 27.98 -4.32
C ARG A 243 17.15 28.93 -5.03
N SER A 244 17.10 28.84 -6.35
CA SER A 244 16.21 29.65 -7.18
C SER A 244 14.72 29.44 -6.84
N LEU A 245 14.32 28.19 -6.58
CA LEU A 245 12.93 27.83 -6.34
C LEU A 245 12.45 28.09 -4.90
N TYR A 246 13.28 27.80 -3.90
CA TYR A 246 12.87 27.84 -2.48
C TYR A 246 13.38 29.07 -1.72
N GLY A 247 14.38 29.77 -2.25
CA GLY A 247 15.01 30.95 -1.63
C GLY A 247 15.89 30.64 -0.42
N THR A 248 15.44 29.75 0.47
CA THR A 248 16.17 29.30 1.67
C THR A 248 16.07 27.80 1.85
N THR A 249 17.11 27.18 2.43
CA THR A 249 17.11 25.75 2.77
C THR A 249 16.00 25.35 3.74
N LYS A 250 15.50 26.31 4.52
CA LYS A 250 14.43 26.12 5.50
C LYS A 250 13.05 25.89 4.88
N ASN A 251 12.89 26.15 3.58
CA ASN A 251 11.61 26.02 2.87
C ASN A 251 11.53 24.79 1.97
N ILE A 252 12.61 24.01 1.83
CA ILE A 252 12.64 22.90 0.88
C ILE A 252 11.64 21.81 1.33
N ASP A 253 10.66 21.52 0.47
CA ASP A 253 9.70 20.43 0.70
C ASP A 253 10.43 19.08 0.83
N LEU A 254 9.96 18.22 1.75
CA LEU A 254 10.64 16.96 2.05
C LEU A 254 10.76 16.04 0.83
N PHE A 255 9.66 15.81 0.09
CA PHE A 255 9.67 14.88 -1.06
C PHE A 255 10.78 15.19 -2.09
N PRO A 256 10.84 16.40 -2.70
CA PRO A 256 11.86 16.67 -3.71
C PRO A 256 13.27 16.60 -3.14
N ALA A 257 13.50 17.04 -1.89
CA ALA A 257 14.80 16.95 -1.25
C ALA A 257 15.28 15.49 -1.14
N LEU A 258 14.42 14.59 -0.64
CA LEU A 258 14.75 13.17 -0.54
C LEU A 258 15.08 12.54 -1.90
N MET A 259 14.47 13.04 -2.98
CA MET A 259 14.66 12.50 -4.33
C MET A 259 15.96 12.98 -5.00
N VAL A 260 16.51 14.11 -4.57
CA VAL A 260 17.76 14.66 -5.15
C VAL A 260 19.01 14.37 -4.32
N GLU A 261 18.87 13.84 -3.11
CA GLU A 261 20.03 13.36 -2.34
C GLU A 261 20.78 12.27 -3.11
N ASP A 262 22.11 12.37 -3.18
CA ASP A 262 22.96 11.34 -3.73
C ASP A 262 22.82 10.02 -2.96
N LEU A 263 22.93 8.91 -3.68
CA LEU A 263 22.74 7.59 -3.09
C LEU A 263 23.89 7.26 -2.14
N VAL A 264 23.56 6.74 -0.95
CA VAL A 264 24.58 6.14 -0.09
C VAL A 264 25.14 4.90 -0.82
N PRO A 265 26.47 4.70 -0.90
CA PRO A 265 27.05 3.56 -1.60
C PRO A 265 26.44 2.22 -1.20
N GLY A 266 26.09 1.40 -2.19
CA GLY A 266 25.45 0.09 -1.97
C GLY A 266 23.95 0.15 -1.64
N THR A 267 23.35 1.34 -1.61
CA THR A 267 21.91 1.53 -1.37
C THR A 267 21.20 2.10 -2.61
N ARG A 268 19.88 2.28 -2.53
CA ARG A 268 19.06 2.96 -3.55
C ARG A 268 18.49 4.29 -3.05
N VAL A 269 18.97 4.77 -1.91
CA VAL A 269 18.38 5.91 -1.19
C VAL A 269 19.46 6.88 -0.68
N GLY A 270 19.07 8.14 -0.50
CA GLY A 270 19.94 9.13 0.16
C GLY A 270 19.97 8.94 1.68
N PRO A 271 20.87 9.64 2.39
CA PRO A 271 21.05 9.48 3.83
C PRO A 271 19.79 9.79 4.65
N THR A 272 19.07 10.86 4.34
CA THR A 272 17.84 11.22 5.06
C THR A 272 16.74 10.20 4.77
N LEU A 273 16.58 9.81 3.50
CA LEU A 273 15.60 8.80 3.11
C LEU A 273 15.89 7.45 3.77
N MET A 274 17.15 7.03 3.83
CA MET A 274 17.58 5.79 4.51
C MET A 274 17.17 5.79 5.98
N CYS A 275 17.44 6.90 6.70
CA CYS A 275 17.04 7.08 8.09
C CYS A 275 15.51 6.96 8.27
N LEU A 276 14.72 7.63 7.44
CA LEU A 276 13.26 7.60 7.53
C LEU A 276 12.67 6.20 7.25
N LEU A 277 13.18 5.52 6.22
CA LEU A 277 12.76 4.16 5.89
C LEU A 277 13.14 3.18 7.00
N ALA A 278 14.41 3.16 7.43
CA ALA A 278 14.87 2.28 8.49
C ALA A 278 14.10 2.52 9.80
N THR A 279 13.80 3.78 10.13
CA THR A 279 13.00 4.13 11.31
C THR A 279 11.59 3.58 11.22
N GLN A 280 10.88 3.79 10.10
CA GLN A 280 9.51 3.30 9.96
C GLN A 280 9.45 1.77 9.98
N PHE A 281 10.31 1.10 9.21
CA PHE A 281 10.31 -0.37 9.15
C PHE A 281 10.72 -0.99 10.49
N ARG A 282 11.69 -0.42 11.22
CA ARG A 282 11.98 -0.88 12.58
C ARG A 282 10.76 -0.75 13.50
N ARG A 283 10.03 0.37 13.45
CA ARG A 283 8.81 0.57 14.27
C ARG A 283 7.70 -0.42 13.92
N LEU A 284 7.51 -0.69 12.63
CA LEU A 284 6.53 -1.68 12.17
C LEU A 284 6.88 -3.10 12.65
N ARG A 285 8.16 -3.46 12.63
CA ARG A 285 8.61 -4.78 13.09
C ARG A 285 8.55 -4.92 14.62
N ASP A 286 9.13 -3.96 15.32
CA ASP A 286 9.35 -4.07 16.77
C ASP A 286 8.06 -3.78 17.55
N GLY A 287 7.15 -2.96 17.00
CA GLY A 287 5.85 -2.65 17.59
C GLY A 287 4.70 -3.57 17.13
N ASP A 288 4.95 -4.58 16.30
CA ASP A 288 3.93 -5.53 15.86
C ASP A 288 3.92 -6.78 16.75
N ARG A 289 2.85 -6.92 17.56
CA ARG A 289 2.63 -8.10 18.41
C ARG A 289 2.49 -9.39 17.60
N PHE A 290 2.07 -9.30 16.35
CA PHE A 290 1.88 -10.42 15.42
C PHE A 290 3.00 -10.55 14.39
N TRP A 291 4.14 -9.89 14.61
CA TRP A 291 5.34 -10.12 13.80
C TRP A 291 5.65 -11.61 13.73
N TYR A 292 5.88 -12.14 12.52
CA TYR A 292 6.00 -13.59 12.31
C TYR A 292 7.12 -14.26 13.12
N GLY A 293 8.17 -13.49 13.47
CA GLY A 293 9.29 -13.95 14.29
C GLY A 293 9.08 -13.80 15.80
N ASN A 294 7.95 -13.23 16.25
CA ASN A 294 7.65 -13.06 17.67
C ASN A 294 7.24 -14.41 18.30
N PRO A 295 7.84 -14.83 19.43
CA PRO A 295 7.48 -16.09 20.08
C PRO A 295 5.98 -16.20 20.38
N GLY A 296 5.41 -17.36 20.06
CA GLY A 296 3.98 -17.64 20.28
C GLY A 296 3.06 -17.21 19.13
N VAL A 297 3.55 -16.48 18.12
CA VAL A 297 2.78 -16.22 16.89
C VAL A 297 2.77 -17.48 16.01
N PHE A 298 3.92 -18.08 15.78
CA PHE A 298 4.10 -19.36 15.10
C PHE A 298 4.99 -20.28 15.95
N THR A 299 4.90 -21.59 15.72
CA THR A 299 5.84 -22.55 16.33
C THR A 299 7.23 -22.41 15.70
N PRO A 300 8.32 -22.82 16.37
CA PRO A 300 9.67 -22.76 15.77
C PRO A 300 9.80 -23.51 14.44
N ALA A 301 9.07 -24.62 14.28
CA ALA A 301 9.02 -25.39 13.03
C ALA A 301 8.33 -24.59 11.91
N GLN A 302 7.20 -23.97 12.22
CA GLN A 302 6.48 -23.08 11.29
C GLN A 302 7.33 -21.88 10.88
N VAL A 303 8.03 -21.23 11.82
CA VAL A 303 8.94 -20.10 11.51
C VAL A 303 10.07 -20.55 10.59
N THR A 304 10.62 -21.75 10.80
CA THR A 304 11.65 -22.32 9.91
C THR A 304 11.13 -22.46 8.49
N GLN A 305 9.89 -22.91 8.31
CA GLN A 305 9.26 -23.02 7.00
C GLN A 305 8.95 -21.65 6.37
N ILE A 306 8.43 -20.70 7.15
CA ILE A 306 8.17 -19.32 6.66
C ILE A 306 9.46 -18.69 6.13
N ARG A 307 10.60 -18.91 6.78
CA ARG A 307 11.92 -18.39 6.37
C ARG A 307 12.45 -18.99 5.06
N GLN A 308 11.81 -20.02 4.51
CA GLN A 308 12.12 -20.54 3.17
C GLN A 308 11.31 -19.85 2.07
N THR A 309 10.32 -19.04 2.44
CA THR A 309 9.45 -18.34 1.48
C THR A 309 10.28 -17.39 0.61
N SER A 310 10.03 -17.43 -0.69
CA SER A 310 10.52 -16.42 -1.63
C SER A 310 9.40 -15.95 -2.53
N LEU A 311 9.46 -14.70 -3.00
CA LEU A 311 8.50 -14.22 -4.00
C LEU A 311 8.58 -15.05 -5.30
N ALA A 312 9.74 -15.63 -5.59
CA ALA A 312 9.91 -16.57 -6.70
C ALA A 312 9.01 -17.81 -6.53
N ARG A 313 8.98 -18.41 -5.33
CA ARG A 313 8.10 -19.55 -5.01
C ARG A 313 6.63 -19.17 -5.14
N ILE A 314 6.24 -18.01 -4.60
CA ILE A 314 4.86 -17.51 -4.71
C ILE A 314 4.44 -17.34 -6.18
N ILE A 315 5.34 -16.87 -7.04
CA ILE A 315 5.09 -16.79 -8.49
C ILE A 315 4.91 -18.19 -9.08
N CYS A 316 5.82 -19.14 -8.80
CA CYS A 316 5.70 -20.52 -9.29
C CYS A 316 4.39 -21.20 -8.89
N ASP A 317 3.93 -21.00 -7.65
CA ASP A 317 2.73 -21.65 -7.11
C ASP A 317 1.42 -21.06 -7.66
N ASN A 318 1.44 -19.81 -8.13
CA ASN A 318 0.22 -19.04 -8.38
C ASN A 318 0.13 -18.42 -9.79
N SER A 319 1.14 -18.63 -10.63
CA SER A 319 1.10 -18.33 -12.06
C SER A 319 0.55 -19.50 -12.88
N ASP A 320 0.04 -19.22 -14.08
CA ASP A 320 -0.58 -20.25 -14.91
C ASP A 320 0.48 -21.04 -15.72
N HIS A 321 1.53 -20.36 -16.20
CA HIS A 321 2.55 -20.88 -17.14
C HIS A 321 3.96 -20.35 -16.84
N VAL A 322 4.29 -20.00 -15.58
CA VAL A 322 5.66 -19.62 -15.18
C VAL A 322 6.35 -20.86 -14.60
N GLN A 323 7.20 -21.50 -15.41
CA GLN A 323 7.95 -22.71 -15.01
C GLN A 323 9.40 -22.43 -14.63
N GLN A 324 9.95 -21.28 -15.07
CA GLN A 324 11.33 -20.88 -14.82
C GLN A 324 11.40 -19.37 -14.55
N LEU A 325 12.24 -18.99 -13.59
CA LEU A 325 12.47 -17.61 -13.16
C LEU A 325 13.75 -17.50 -12.32
N GLN A 326 14.14 -16.29 -11.92
CA GLN A 326 15.29 -16.10 -11.05
C GLN A 326 14.98 -16.54 -9.61
N ARG A 327 15.98 -17.08 -8.89
CA ARG A 327 15.86 -17.38 -7.44
C ARG A 327 15.53 -16.13 -6.62
N ASP A 328 16.12 -15.00 -6.98
CA ASP A 328 15.86 -13.68 -6.38
C ASP A 328 15.27 -12.74 -7.41
N VAL A 329 13.95 -12.64 -7.45
CA VAL A 329 13.19 -11.81 -8.41
C VAL A 329 13.41 -10.31 -8.27
N PHE A 330 14.10 -9.85 -7.20
CA PHE A 330 14.52 -8.46 -7.07
C PHE A 330 15.86 -8.17 -7.78
N ARG A 331 16.47 -9.19 -8.40
CA ARG A 331 17.67 -9.06 -9.23
C ARG A 331 17.39 -9.60 -10.62
N VAL A 332 17.58 -8.74 -11.61
CA VAL A 332 17.52 -9.17 -13.02
C VAL A 332 18.65 -10.14 -13.30
N ALA A 333 18.32 -11.25 -13.95
CA ALA A 333 19.29 -12.21 -14.46
C ALA A 333 19.04 -12.46 -15.96
N PRO A 334 20.10 -12.72 -16.75
CA PRO A 334 19.98 -12.94 -18.18
C PRO A 334 19.22 -14.26 -18.46
N TYR A 335 18.33 -14.23 -19.45
CA TYR A 335 17.71 -15.44 -19.98
C TYR A 335 18.60 -16.07 -21.06
N PRO A 336 18.79 -17.41 -21.09
CA PRO A 336 18.26 -18.40 -20.15
C PRO A 336 19.14 -18.67 -18.91
N GLN A 337 20.39 -18.20 -18.88
CA GLN A 337 21.42 -18.68 -17.94
C GLN A 337 21.13 -18.38 -16.47
N GLY A 338 20.36 -17.33 -16.18
CA GLY A 338 20.01 -16.89 -14.83
C GLY A 338 18.66 -17.40 -14.31
N MET A 339 17.98 -18.26 -15.07
CA MET A 339 16.70 -18.84 -14.68
C MET A 339 16.89 -20.24 -14.09
N VAL A 340 16.07 -20.58 -13.10
CA VAL A 340 16.01 -21.91 -12.51
C VAL A 340 14.60 -22.48 -12.65
N SER A 341 14.48 -23.81 -12.64
CA SER A 341 13.18 -24.47 -12.61
C SER A 341 12.44 -24.14 -11.31
N CYS A 342 11.12 -23.95 -11.40
CA CYS A 342 10.25 -23.84 -10.23
C CYS A 342 10.38 -25.04 -9.28
N GLU A 343 10.75 -26.21 -9.76
CA GLU A 343 10.99 -27.40 -8.94
C GLU A 343 12.21 -27.26 -8.01
N GLU A 344 13.18 -26.43 -8.39
CA GLU A 344 14.38 -26.16 -7.60
C GLU A 344 14.20 -25.04 -6.56
N ILE A 345 13.03 -24.38 -6.56
CA ILE A 345 12.72 -23.31 -5.62
C ILE A 345 11.99 -23.89 -4.42
N PRO A 346 12.56 -23.79 -3.20
CA PRO A 346 11.98 -24.37 -1.99
C PRO A 346 10.53 -23.94 -1.77
N ALA A 347 9.67 -24.91 -1.49
CA ALA A 347 8.29 -24.70 -1.08
C ALA A 347 8.18 -24.73 0.44
N VAL A 348 7.20 -23.99 0.98
CA VAL A 348 6.86 -24.02 2.41
C VAL A 348 6.19 -25.36 2.71
N ASP A 349 6.75 -26.14 3.62
CA ASP A 349 6.13 -27.40 4.05
C ASP A 349 4.99 -27.14 5.04
N LEU A 350 3.75 -27.19 4.54
CA LEU A 350 2.55 -26.96 5.35
C LEU A 350 2.23 -28.08 6.33
N ARG A 351 2.94 -29.22 6.32
CA ARG A 351 2.76 -30.26 7.34
C ARG A 351 3.05 -29.75 8.75
N MET A 352 3.81 -28.66 8.90
CA MET A 352 4.03 -27.98 10.19
C MET A 352 2.79 -27.24 10.74
N TRP A 353 1.69 -27.17 9.96
CA TRP A 353 0.37 -26.70 10.36
C TRP A 353 -0.65 -27.83 10.52
N GLN A 354 -0.24 -29.08 10.40
CA GLN A 354 -1.11 -30.21 10.67
C GLN A 354 -1.41 -30.27 12.18
N ASP A 355 -2.69 -30.34 12.53
CA ASP A 355 -3.18 -30.50 13.88
C ASP A 355 -3.66 -31.94 14.09
N CYS A 356 -3.14 -32.60 15.13
CA CYS A 356 -3.50 -33.98 15.43
C CYS A 356 -4.83 -34.02 16.20
N CYS A 357 -5.76 -34.89 15.79
CA CYS A 357 -7.10 -35.04 16.39
C CYS A 357 -7.14 -35.60 17.83
N GLU A 358 -6.02 -35.74 18.54
CA GLU A 358 -6.05 -36.11 19.96
C GLU A 358 -6.39 -34.85 20.78
N ASP A 359 -7.68 -34.70 21.09
CA ASP A 359 -8.32 -33.64 21.89
C ASP A 359 -8.82 -32.37 21.15
N CYS A 360 -9.63 -32.55 20.10
CA CYS A 360 -10.42 -31.49 19.44
C CYS A 360 -11.36 -30.68 20.36
N ARG A 361 -11.44 -30.94 21.68
CA ARG A 361 -12.33 -30.22 22.60
C ARG A 361 -11.77 -28.90 23.13
N THR A 362 -10.49 -28.59 22.93
CA THR A 362 -9.85 -27.44 23.62
C THR A 362 -9.08 -26.45 22.75
N ARG A 363 -8.76 -26.76 21.49
CA ARG A 363 -8.06 -25.84 20.58
C ARG A 363 -8.98 -25.42 19.44
N GLY A 364 -9.24 -24.12 19.33
CA GLY A 364 -10.32 -23.51 18.55
C GLY A 364 -11.22 -22.60 19.38
N GLN A 365 -11.16 -22.71 20.72
CA GLN A 365 -11.75 -21.70 21.60
C GLN A 365 -10.85 -20.46 21.65
N PHE A 366 -11.24 -19.41 20.92
CA PHE A 366 -10.65 -18.07 20.98
C PHE A 366 -10.57 -17.49 22.42
N ASN A 367 -11.21 -18.13 23.40
CA ASN A 367 -11.12 -17.81 24.83
C ASN A 367 -9.75 -18.12 25.46
N ALA A 368 -8.91 -18.98 24.88
CA ALA A 368 -7.60 -19.33 25.45
C ALA A 368 -6.57 -18.17 25.37
N LEU A 369 -6.76 -17.21 24.48
CA LEU A 369 -5.96 -15.97 24.44
C LEU A 369 -6.39 -14.97 25.53
N SER A 370 -7.59 -15.09 26.10
CA SER A 370 -8.09 -14.13 27.11
C SER A 370 -7.53 -14.37 28.51
N GLN A 371 -7.19 -15.62 28.86
CA GLN A 371 -6.80 -15.96 30.23
C GLN A 371 -5.29 -15.89 30.48
N ARG A 372 -4.44 -16.22 29.49
CA ARG A 372 -2.97 -16.14 29.63
C ARG A 372 -2.39 -14.74 29.40
N PHE A 373 -3.10 -13.86 28.70
CA PHE A 373 -2.68 -12.48 28.46
C PHE A 373 -3.32 -11.44 29.40
N ARG A 374 -4.06 -11.89 30.42
CA ARG A 374 -4.38 -11.08 31.62
C ARG A 374 -3.18 -11.06 32.58
N SER A 375 -1.97 -10.80 32.10
CA SER A 375 -1.02 -10.12 32.97
C SER A 375 -1.57 -8.70 33.15
N LYS A 376 -1.70 -8.27 34.41
CA LYS A 376 -2.23 -6.95 34.80
C LYS A 376 -1.76 -5.86 33.83
N ARG A 377 -2.69 -5.27 33.06
CA ARG A 377 -2.47 -3.93 32.50
C ARG A 377 -2.10 -3.01 33.66
N SER A 378 -1.01 -2.26 33.52
CA SER A 378 -0.70 -1.17 34.42
C SER A 378 -1.89 -0.21 34.45
N PRO A 379 -2.38 0.23 35.63
CA PRO A 379 -3.61 1.03 35.75
C PRO A 379 -3.61 2.35 34.94
N GLY A 380 -2.45 2.82 34.47
CA GLY A 380 -2.30 4.11 33.80
C GLY A 380 -2.64 4.16 32.30
N PHE A 381 -3.00 3.05 31.65
CA PHE A 381 -3.25 3.01 30.19
C PHE A 381 -4.54 2.31 29.77
N SER A 382 -5.53 2.27 30.67
CA SER A 382 -6.88 1.84 30.32
C SER A 382 -7.71 3.07 29.99
N TYR A 383 -8.40 3.08 28.85
CA TYR A 383 -9.47 4.06 28.61
C TYR A 383 -10.49 3.97 29.76
N PRO A 384 -11.03 5.10 30.26
CA PRO A 384 -12.07 5.04 31.27
C PRO A 384 -13.34 4.46 30.63
N GLU A 385 -13.58 3.16 30.83
CA GLU A 385 -14.93 2.64 30.72
C GLU A 385 -15.75 3.17 31.91
N GLU A 386 -16.98 3.58 31.61
CA GLU A 386 -17.92 4.15 32.57
C GLU A 386 -18.01 3.30 33.84
N ASN A 387 -17.65 3.91 34.97
CA ASN A 387 -17.82 3.33 36.30
C ASN A 387 -19.31 3.21 36.66
N PRO A 388 -19.85 2.02 36.98
CA PRO A 388 -20.98 1.90 37.88
C PRO A 388 -20.44 1.83 39.31
N SER A 389 -20.60 2.91 40.07
CA SER A 389 -20.18 2.97 41.47
C SER A 389 -21.25 2.37 42.41
N LYS A 390 -20.86 1.27 43.08
CA LYS A 390 -21.01 0.96 44.53
C LYS A 390 -22.34 1.26 45.27
N ASN A 391 -23.05 0.22 45.78
CA ASN A 391 -22.96 -0.32 47.18
C ASN A 391 -24.22 -1.13 47.67
N ASN A 392 -23.98 -2.40 48.06
CA ASN A 392 -24.51 -3.22 49.21
C ASN A 392 -26.02 -3.59 49.39
N PRO A 393 -26.39 -4.61 50.24
CA PRO A 393 -26.04 -6.05 50.21
C PRO A 393 -27.24 -7.05 50.46
N ALA A 394 -27.03 -8.33 50.12
CA ALA A 394 -27.66 -9.58 50.66
C ALA A 394 -29.11 -10.05 50.34
N ALA A 395 -29.16 -11.23 49.66
CA ALA A 395 -30.12 -12.37 49.73
C ALA A 395 -31.46 -12.33 48.91
N PRO A 396 -32.15 -13.48 48.66
CA PRO A 396 -31.96 -14.30 47.45
C PRO A 396 -33.23 -14.65 46.63
N ARG A 397 -33.00 -15.18 45.41
CA ARG A 397 -33.86 -16.01 44.52
C ARG A 397 -35.03 -15.36 43.74
N ASN A 398 -35.06 -15.80 42.47
CA ASN A 398 -36.15 -15.90 41.50
C ASN A 398 -36.84 -14.60 41.06
N GLU A 399 -36.63 -14.23 39.79
CA GLU A 399 -37.69 -14.01 38.78
C GLU A 399 -37.04 -13.51 37.47
N GLU A 400 -37.44 -14.11 36.34
CA GLU A 400 -37.17 -13.58 35.00
C GLU A 400 -37.90 -12.24 34.82
N PRO A 401 -37.34 -11.27 34.05
CA PRO A 401 -38.17 -10.22 33.49
C PRO A 401 -38.15 -10.18 31.96
N SER A 402 -39.36 -10.16 31.46
CA SER A 402 -39.85 -9.85 30.12
C SER A 402 -39.42 -8.47 29.59
N HIS A 403 -39.05 -8.44 28.30
CA HIS A 403 -39.17 -7.40 27.27
C HIS A 403 -39.23 -5.90 27.65
N SER A 404 -38.23 -5.13 27.17
CA SER A 404 -38.31 -3.67 27.01
C SER A 404 -38.94 -3.28 25.66
N ARG A 405 -40.21 -2.88 25.68
CA ARG A 405 -40.95 -2.29 24.55
C ARG A 405 -40.57 -0.82 24.28
N SER A 406 -39.79 -0.19 25.15
CA SER A 406 -39.45 1.25 25.10
C SER A 406 -38.29 1.61 24.18
N SER A 407 -37.42 0.66 23.83
CA SER A 407 -36.26 0.89 22.95
C SER A 407 -36.64 0.92 21.46
N GLN A 408 -37.78 0.33 21.10
CA GLN A 408 -38.25 0.21 19.72
C GLN A 408 -38.95 1.49 19.22
N GLU A 409 -39.76 2.14 20.07
CA GLU A 409 -40.43 3.40 19.76
C GLU A 409 -39.45 4.57 19.54
N GLY A 410 -38.32 4.58 20.27
CA GLY A 410 -37.27 5.59 20.11
C GLY A 410 -36.54 5.48 18.76
N LEU A 411 -36.35 4.25 18.26
CA LEU A 411 -35.66 4.01 17.00
C LEU A 411 -36.54 4.39 15.80
N GLU A 412 -37.84 4.06 15.85
CA GLU A 412 -38.79 4.41 14.79
C GLU A 412 -38.97 5.94 14.67
N SER A 413 -39.05 6.64 15.81
CA SER A 413 -39.10 8.11 15.82
C SER A 413 -37.83 8.74 15.23
N PHE A 414 -36.66 8.15 15.48
CA PHE A 414 -35.39 8.64 14.95
C PHE A 414 -35.28 8.43 13.43
N VAL A 415 -35.70 7.26 12.94
CA VAL A 415 -35.72 6.94 11.50
C VAL A 415 -36.67 7.89 10.75
N ALA A 416 -37.87 8.15 11.28
CA ALA A 416 -38.81 9.10 10.68
C ALA A 416 -38.25 10.53 10.60
N HIS A 417 -37.47 10.95 11.60
CA HIS A 417 -36.82 12.27 11.60
C HIS A 417 -35.70 12.36 10.54
N LEU A 418 -34.92 11.28 10.38
CA LEU A 418 -33.90 11.17 9.34
C LEU A 418 -34.50 11.23 7.94
N GLU A 419 -35.58 10.48 7.66
CA GLU A 419 -36.25 10.50 6.36
C GLU A 419 -36.78 11.89 6.00
N LYS A 420 -37.36 12.61 6.97
CA LYS A 420 -37.83 13.98 6.78
C LYS A 420 -36.69 14.96 6.49
N THR A 421 -35.54 14.75 7.13
CA THR A 421 -34.33 15.56 6.91
C THR A 421 -33.76 15.30 5.51
N VAL A 422 -33.69 14.04 5.07
CA VAL A 422 -33.23 13.67 3.73
C VAL A 422 -34.13 14.27 2.64
N LEU A 423 -35.45 14.24 2.81
CA LEU A 423 -36.39 14.86 1.88
C LEU A 423 -36.23 16.38 1.80
N SER A 424 -35.99 17.05 2.93
CA SER A 424 -35.71 18.49 2.98
C SER A 424 -34.43 18.84 2.21
N LEU A 425 -33.35 18.09 2.46
CA LEU A 425 -32.07 18.30 1.78
C LEU A 425 -32.17 18.06 0.27
N ARG A 426 -32.91 17.02 -0.17
CA ARG A 426 -33.15 16.78 -1.61
C ARG A 426 -33.88 17.95 -2.29
N LYS A 427 -34.85 18.57 -1.61
CA LYS A 427 -35.53 19.77 -2.12
C LYS A 427 -34.57 20.96 -2.26
N GLN A 428 -33.69 21.17 -1.27
CA GLN A 428 -32.70 22.24 -1.32
C GLN A 428 -31.68 22.04 -2.45
N VAL A 429 -31.19 20.81 -2.64
CA VAL A 429 -30.29 20.47 -3.75
C VAL A 429 -30.97 20.72 -5.10
N SER A 430 -32.22 20.29 -5.27
CA SER A 430 -32.97 20.51 -6.51
C SER A 430 -33.17 22.01 -6.83
N ALA A 431 -33.40 22.84 -5.80
CA ALA A 431 -33.51 24.28 -5.95
C ALA A 431 -32.17 24.92 -6.37
N LEU A 432 -31.06 24.51 -5.76
CA LEU A 432 -29.72 24.98 -6.10
C LEU A 432 -29.31 24.58 -7.52
N GLU A 433 -29.61 23.35 -7.93
CA GLU A 433 -29.40 22.91 -9.31
C GLU A 433 -30.25 23.71 -10.31
N GLY A 434 -31.49 24.06 -9.95
CA GLY A 434 -32.36 24.92 -10.74
C GLY A 434 -31.74 26.31 -10.96
N GLN A 435 -31.20 26.90 -9.88
CA GLN A 435 -30.50 28.19 -9.94
C GLN A 435 -29.23 28.11 -10.79
N LEU A 436 -28.46 27.03 -10.68
CA LEU A 436 -27.27 26.81 -11.49
C LEU A 436 -27.60 26.69 -12.98
N ARG A 437 -28.64 25.91 -13.34
CA ARG A 437 -29.13 25.80 -14.71
C ARG A 437 -29.61 27.15 -15.27
N TRP A 438 -30.26 27.96 -14.44
CA TRP A 438 -30.69 29.31 -14.83
C TRP A 438 -29.52 30.26 -15.07
N GLN A 439 -28.50 30.24 -14.21
CA GLN A 439 -27.29 31.05 -14.41
C GLN A 439 -26.52 30.63 -15.66
N GLN A 440 -26.42 29.33 -15.94
CA GLN A 440 -25.78 28.81 -17.15
C GLN A 440 -26.53 29.25 -18.43
N ARG A 441 -27.87 29.28 -18.41
CA ARG A 441 -28.68 29.79 -19.54
C ARG A 441 -28.46 31.29 -19.78
N ARG A 442 -28.43 32.11 -18.73
CA ARG A 442 -28.12 33.56 -18.85
C ARG A 442 -26.70 33.82 -19.38
N ALA A 443 -25.73 33.01 -18.97
CA ALA A 443 -24.36 33.11 -19.50
C ALA A 443 -24.27 32.71 -20.98
N GLY A 444 -25.09 31.76 -21.44
CA GLY A 444 -25.22 31.38 -22.84
C GLY A 444 -25.82 32.47 -23.73
N GLU A 445 -26.88 33.13 -23.28
CA GLU A 445 -27.55 34.21 -24.03
C GLU A 445 -26.66 35.45 -24.19
N TYR A 446 -25.87 35.81 -23.16
CA TYR A 446 -24.87 36.89 -23.26
C TYR A 446 -23.76 36.59 -24.30
N ARG A 447 -23.45 35.31 -24.54
CA ARG A 447 -22.45 34.88 -25.52
C ARG A 447 -22.98 34.88 -26.95
N TRP A 448 -24.29 34.69 -27.14
CA TRP A 448 -24.95 34.75 -28.45
C TRP A 448 -25.27 36.18 -28.90
N GLY A 449 -25.60 37.07 -27.97
CA GLY A 449 -25.84 38.50 -28.24
C GLY A 449 -24.59 39.26 -28.74
N LYS A 450 -23.39 38.88 -28.31
CA LYS A 450 -22.14 39.48 -28.82
C LYS A 450 -21.74 39.00 -30.22
N LYS A 451 -22.05 37.76 -30.59
CA LYS A 451 -21.69 37.20 -31.92
C LYS A 451 -22.52 37.74 -33.09
N THR A 452 -23.73 38.24 -32.82
CA THR A 452 -24.63 38.78 -33.87
C THR A 452 -24.46 40.30 -34.11
N GLY A 453 -23.73 41.01 -33.24
CA GLY A 453 -23.44 42.45 -33.38
C GLY A 453 -22.23 42.79 -34.27
N GLU A 454 -21.28 41.86 -34.44
CA GLU A 454 -20.03 42.12 -35.17
C GLU A 454 -20.10 41.84 -36.69
N THR A 455 -21.17 41.21 -37.18
CA THR A 455 -21.31 40.86 -38.61
C THR A 455 -22.09 41.88 -39.44
N ARG A 456 -22.50 43.02 -38.88
CA ARG A 456 -23.31 44.05 -39.58
C ARG A 456 -22.61 45.40 -39.83
N ARG A 457 -21.31 45.51 -39.56
CA ARG A 457 -20.47 46.67 -39.92
C ARG A 457 -19.25 46.23 -40.73
N LYS A 458 -19.47 45.84 -41.98
CA LYS A 458 -18.51 45.86 -43.10
C LYS A 458 -19.26 45.41 -44.37
N ARG A 459 -20.02 46.34 -44.93
CA ARG A 459 -20.33 46.47 -46.35
C ARG A 459 -20.38 47.95 -46.67
#